data_AF-A0A671L412-F1
#
_entry.id   AF-A0A671L412-F1
#
_cell.length_a   1.000
_cell.length_b   1.000
_cell.length_c   1.000
_cell.angle_alpha   90.00
_cell.angle_beta   90.00
_cell.angle_gamma   90.00
#
_symmetry.space_group_name_H-M   'P 1'
#
loop_
_entity.id
_entity.type
_entity.pdbx_description
1 polymer ?
#
loop_
_entity_poly.entity_id
_entity_poly.type
_entity_poly.pdbx_seq_one_letter_code
_entity_poly.pdbx_strand_id
1 'polypeptide(L)'
;MADKGLLKWTVIVLTCQHRDSVYAFQRELEVRQKRGVLPEDALLLTVPDPHARLGSGGATLNALLVAAEHLSARAGYSGRDFPWDGCSRAFCWMPVQRSDAVEGAVCCLDLLLDCLSTKICAGSPPGVWVCSTDVILNIPTRQLISWDGFSGVRVVALPGDVSFAVNHGVYLTDAEVLCNIIYKGSKEKISCAALPDGKVPLVSGPVFFSRTVAEKLLQTHVTSPLDGCTYLGMDSGAPPLEISLFLDILLCLCSDLTEREFINGERTGCSSPSGPQGAVVRSSLCFSERSLCLLPVYIPDGCYDYLTQSGREHVIRLTETGTETMIDVKSVAEGSRVINSILEGDVHVSAGAVVQHCHLQGPVQVHSGCLLSGLDLTSSCIQRLPLSSDIIIQGHRVMLGELKLTVFTAFGAHDNLEVSLELLTKGFLNF
;
A
#
# COMPACT_ATOMS: atom_id res chain seq x y z
N MET A 1 -24.22 12.76 -44.82
CA MET A 1 -24.74 11.61 -44.07
C MET A 1 -24.38 11.86 -42.62
N ALA A 2 -25.36 12.05 -41.75
CA ALA A 2 -25.11 12.21 -40.32
C ALA A 2 -24.49 10.91 -39.81
N ASP A 3 -23.31 11.01 -39.20
CA ASP A 3 -22.70 9.93 -38.44
C ASP A 3 -23.73 9.51 -37.39
N LYS A 4 -24.28 8.30 -37.50
CA LYS A 4 -25.19 7.75 -36.49
C LYS A 4 -24.33 7.43 -35.28
N GLY A 5 -23.99 8.45 -34.49
CA GLY A 5 -23.24 8.32 -33.26
C GLY A 5 -24.00 7.39 -32.31
N LEU A 6 -23.66 6.11 -32.33
CA LEU A 6 -24.08 5.18 -31.30
C LEU A 6 -23.52 5.70 -29.98
N LEU A 7 -24.39 5.85 -28.98
CA LEU A 7 -23.98 6.14 -27.61
C LEU A 7 -22.96 5.08 -27.16
N LYS A 8 -21.75 5.54 -26.83
CA LYS A 8 -20.66 4.68 -26.39
C LYS A 8 -20.79 4.48 -24.88
N TRP A 9 -21.34 3.33 -24.48
CA TRP A 9 -21.48 2.99 -23.06
C TRP A 9 -20.11 2.75 -22.42
N THR A 10 -19.81 3.45 -21.33
CA THR A 10 -18.56 3.25 -20.57
C THR A 10 -18.61 1.97 -19.73
N VAL A 11 -19.77 1.63 -19.19
CA VAL A 11 -20.02 0.43 -18.37
C VAL A 11 -21.43 -0.09 -18.64
N ILE A 12 -21.59 -1.41 -18.65
CA ILE A 12 -22.87 -2.11 -18.70
C ILE A 12 -22.89 -3.12 -17.56
N VAL A 13 -23.87 -2.98 -16.67
CA VAL A 13 -24.05 -3.87 -15.52
C VAL A 13 -25.32 -4.69 -15.69
N LEU A 14 -25.20 -6.01 -15.61
CA LEU A 14 -26.30 -6.95 -15.57
C LEU A 14 -26.48 -7.46 -14.13
N THR A 15 -27.58 -7.10 -13.49
CA THR A 15 -27.88 -7.62 -12.15
C THR A 15 -28.53 -9.00 -12.22
N CYS A 16 -28.26 -9.84 -11.22
CA CYS A 16 -28.90 -11.14 -11.13
C CYS A 16 -29.20 -11.52 -9.68
N GLN A 17 -30.35 -12.17 -9.47
CA GLN A 17 -30.78 -12.55 -8.12
C GLN A 17 -29.91 -13.65 -7.48
N HIS A 18 -29.32 -14.51 -8.30
CA HIS A 18 -28.61 -15.71 -7.85
C HIS A 18 -27.14 -15.66 -8.23
N ARG A 19 -26.27 -15.90 -7.25
CA ARG A 19 -24.82 -15.94 -7.42
C ARG A 19 -24.38 -16.97 -8.48
N ASP A 20 -25.08 -18.08 -8.58
CA ASP A 20 -24.77 -19.14 -9.54
C ASP A 20 -25.02 -18.72 -11.00
N SER A 21 -25.86 -17.70 -11.23
CA SER A 21 -26.11 -17.16 -12.56
C SER A 21 -25.03 -16.22 -13.06
N VAL A 22 -24.17 -15.70 -12.17
CA VAL A 22 -23.16 -14.68 -12.48
C VAL A 22 -22.25 -15.14 -13.62
N TYR A 23 -21.74 -16.37 -13.53
CA TYR A 23 -20.83 -16.91 -14.54
C TYR A 23 -21.49 -16.99 -15.92
N ALA A 24 -22.69 -17.57 -16.01
CA ALA A 24 -23.38 -17.75 -17.28
C ALA A 24 -23.73 -16.41 -17.94
N PHE A 25 -24.19 -15.45 -17.14
CA PHE A 25 -24.56 -14.11 -17.61
C PHE A 25 -23.36 -13.28 -18.03
N GLN A 26 -22.25 -13.37 -17.29
CA GLN A 26 -20.99 -12.72 -17.65
C GLN A 26 -20.49 -13.21 -19.01
N ARG A 27 -20.50 -14.53 -19.23
CA ARG A 27 -20.13 -15.13 -20.53
C ARG A 27 -21.01 -14.65 -21.67
N GLU A 28 -22.31 -14.49 -21.42
CA GLU A 28 -23.28 -14.06 -22.43
C GLU A 28 -23.09 -12.57 -22.81
N LEU A 29 -22.67 -11.72 -21.86
CA LEU A 29 -22.22 -10.34 -22.10
C LEU A 29 -20.93 -10.32 -22.94
N GLU A 30 -19.91 -11.10 -22.56
CA GLU A 30 -18.64 -11.20 -23.29
C GLU A 30 -18.84 -11.69 -24.73
N VAL A 31 -19.72 -12.68 -24.94
CA VAL A 31 -20.06 -13.16 -26.30
C VAL A 31 -20.69 -12.06 -27.14
N ARG A 32 -21.56 -11.22 -26.57
CA ARG A 32 -22.14 -10.07 -27.28
C ARG A 32 -21.09 -9.02 -27.62
N GLN A 33 -20.15 -8.76 -26.73
CA GLN A 33 -19.04 -7.84 -26.98
C GLN A 33 -18.16 -8.33 -28.12
N LYS A 34 -17.77 -9.62 -28.09
CA LYS A 34 -16.98 -10.26 -29.16
C LYS A 34 -17.68 -10.26 -30.52
N ARG A 35 -19.02 -10.27 -30.53
CA ARG A 35 -19.84 -10.19 -31.74
C ARG A 35 -20.09 -8.74 -32.22
N GLY A 36 -19.55 -7.74 -31.53
CA GLY A 36 -19.74 -6.32 -31.85
C GLY A 36 -21.12 -5.77 -31.52
N VAL A 37 -21.92 -6.48 -30.71
CA VAL A 37 -23.25 -6.02 -30.26
C VAL A 37 -23.11 -5.01 -29.12
N LEU A 38 -22.11 -5.18 -28.26
CA LEU A 38 -21.76 -4.24 -27.20
C LEU A 38 -20.43 -3.54 -27.54
N PRO A 39 -20.20 -2.28 -27.09
CA PRO A 39 -18.97 -1.57 -27.36
C PRO A 39 -17.75 -2.33 -26.83
N GLU A 40 -16.66 -2.35 -27.60
CA GLU A 40 -15.43 -3.08 -27.26
C GLU A 40 -14.74 -2.54 -26.00
N ASP A 41 -14.88 -1.24 -25.73
CA ASP A 41 -14.27 -0.55 -24.59
C ASP A 41 -15.18 -0.45 -23.35
N ALA A 42 -16.44 -0.89 -23.49
CA ALA A 42 -17.39 -0.93 -22.38
C ALA A 42 -16.94 -1.96 -21.34
N LEU A 43 -16.90 -1.54 -20.07
CA LEU A 43 -16.74 -2.46 -18.96
C LEU A 43 -18.03 -3.28 -18.80
N LEU A 44 -17.94 -4.61 -18.83
CA LEU A 44 -19.11 -5.50 -18.69
C LEU A 44 -19.07 -6.22 -17.35
N LEU A 45 -20.07 -5.96 -16.50
CA LEU A 45 -20.15 -6.52 -15.16
C LEU A 45 -21.45 -7.29 -14.98
N THR A 46 -21.36 -8.46 -14.36
CA THR A 46 -22.52 -9.18 -13.85
C THR A 46 -22.49 -9.16 -12.34
N VAL A 47 -23.49 -8.54 -11.72
CA VAL A 47 -23.51 -8.27 -10.28
C VAL A 47 -24.63 -9.08 -9.62
N PRO A 48 -24.30 -10.01 -8.72
CA PRO A 48 -25.32 -10.72 -7.96
C PRO A 48 -25.92 -9.82 -6.88
N ASP A 49 -27.20 -10.03 -6.60
CA ASP A 49 -27.88 -9.47 -5.45
C ASP A 49 -27.21 -9.96 -4.15
N PRO A 50 -26.84 -9.08 -3.20
CA PRO A 50 -26.24 -9.49 -1.93
C PRO A 50 -27.18 -10.35 -1.07
N HIS A 51 -28.49 -10.27 -1.32
CA HIS A 51 -29.49 -11.12 -0.70
C HIS A 51 -30.70 -11.33 -1.63
N ALA A 52 -31.30 -12.51 -1.61
CA ALA A 52 -32.51 -12.77 -2.38
C ALA A 52 -33.65 -11.80 -1.99
N ARG A 53 -34.38 -11.28 -2.99
CA ARG A 53 -35.53 -10.36 -2.85
C ARG A 53 -35.17 -8.92 -2.42
N LEU A 54 -34.04 -8.38 -2.88
CA LEU A 54 -33.67 -6.97 -2.70
C LEU A 54 -34.56 -5.97 -3.46
N GLY A 55 -35.30 -6.45 -4.47
CA GLY A 55 -36.07 -5.61 -5.37
C GLY A 55 -35.17 -4.84 -6.34
N SER A 56 -35.77 -4.26 -7.38
CA SER A 56 -35.02 -3.57 -8.44
C SER A 56 -34.19 -2.40 -7.92
N GLY A 57 -34.72 -1.61 -6.97
CA GLY A 57 -33.99 -0.48 -6.39
C GLY A 57 -32.71 -0.89 -5.66
N GLY A 58 -32.77 -1.94 -4.82
CA GLY A 58 -31.59 -2.46 -4.11
C GLY A 58 -30.55 -3.05 -5.07
N ALA A 59 -31.00 -3.80 -6.08
CA ALA A 59 -30.12 -4.32 -7.13
C ALA A 59 -29.43 -3.19 -7.92
N THR A 60 -30.14 -2.10 -8.22
CA THR A 60 -29.58 -0.94 -8.91
C THR A 60 -28.53 -0.22 -8.07
N LEU A 61 -28.78 0.01 -6.78
CA LEU A 61 -27.78 0.67 -5.90
C LEU A 61 -26.50 -0.18 -5.77
N ASN A 62 -26.64 -1.50 -5.62
CA ASN A 62 -25.50 -2.41 -5.59
C ASN A 62 -24.73 -2.43 -6.93
N ALA A 63 -25.45 -2.41 -8.05
CA ALA A 63 -24.83 -2.34 -9.38
C ALA A 63 -24.03 -1.05 -9.60
N LEU A 64 -24.53 0.10 -9.12
CA LEU A 64 -23.84 1.37 -9.21
C LEU A 64 -22.54 1.36 -8.41
N LEU A 65 -22.58 0.85 -7.17
CA LEU A 65 -21.40 0.71 -6.32
C LEU A 65 -20.30 -0.13 -7.00
N VAL A 66 -20.66 -1.33 -7.46
CA VAL A 66 -19.68 -2.24 -8.08
C VAL A 66 -19.13 -1.65 -9.40
N ALA A 67 -19.96 -0.93 -10.16
CA ALA A 67 -19.49 -0.23 -11.35
C ALA A 67 -18.46 0.86 -11.02
N ALA A 68 -18.74 1.67 -9.99
CA ALA A 68 -17.85 2.73 -9.54
C ALA A 68 -16.49 2.18 -9.10
N GLU A 69 -16.46 1.10 -8.31
CA GLU A 69 -15.22 0.44 -7.88
C GLU A 69 -14.34 0.03 -9.08
N HIS A 70 -14.94 -0.62 -10.08
CA HIS A 70 -14.19 -1.09 -11.25
C HIS A 70 -13.75 0.06 -12.16
N LEU A 71 -14.55 1.12 -12.27
CA LEU A 71 -14.19 2.32 -13.03
C LEU A 71 -13.05 3.07 -12.34
N SER A 72 -13.10 3.21 -11.02
CA SER A 72 -12.02 3.83 -10.25
C SER A 72 -10.72 3.05 -10.34
N ALA A 73 -10.78 1.72 -10.28
CA ALA A 73 -9.62 0.86 -10.53
C ALA A 73 -9.07 1.03 -11.95
N ARG A 74 -9.93 1.07 -12.99
CA ARG A 74 -9.53 1.32 -14.39
C ARG A 74 -8.87 2.69 -14.59
N ALA A 75 -9.26 3.69 -13.82
CA ALA A 75 -8.71 5.04 -13.88
C ALA A 75 -7.41 5.21 -13.09
N GLY A 76 -6.91 4.14 -12.46
CA GLY A 76 -5.65 4.16 -11.71
C GLY A 76 -5.75 4.84 -10.35
N TYR A 77 -6.96 4.98 -9.79
CA TYR A 77 -7.16 5.47 -8.42
C TYR A 77 -6.86 4.40 -7.35
N SER A 78 -6.19 3.30 -7.70
CA SER A 78 -5.69 2.31 -6.74
C SER A 78 -4.32 2.72 -6.19
N GLY A 79 -4.00 2.22 -4.99
CA GLY A 79 -2.80 2.60 -4.24
C GLY A 79 -1.48 2.40 -4.96
N ARG A 80 -0.41 2.99 -4.40
CA ARG A 80 0.95 2.95 -4.97
C ARG A 80 1.42 1.53 -5.27
N ASP A 81 1.84 1.29 -6.51
CA ASP A 81 2.35 0.00 -6.95
C ASP A 81 3.62 -0.41 -6.18
N PHE A 82 3.77 -1.74 -6.02
CA PHE A 82 4.94 -2.39 -5.46
C PHE A 82 5.38 -3.51 -6.40
N PRO A 83 6.43 -3.28 -7.21
CA PRO A 83 6.75 -4.16 -8.32
C PRO A 83 7.41 -5.48 -7.89
N TRP A 84 7.84 -5.57 -6.63
CA TRP A 84 8.67 -6.67 -6.15
C TRP A 84 7.88 -7.90 -5.65
N ASP A 85 6.57 -7.76 -5.46
CA ASP A 85 5.69 -8.84 -5.02
C ASP A 85 4.33 -8.77 -5.74
N GLY A 86 3.86 -9.92 -6.24
CA GLY A 86 2.59 -10.03 -6.98
C GLY A 86 1.35 -9.76 -6.13
N CYS A 87 1.46 -9.79 -4.80
CA CYS A 87 0.39 -9.50 -3.86
C CYS A 87 0.53 -8.11 -3.19
N SER A 88 1.38 -7.23 -3.75
CA SER A 88 1.64 -5.86 -3.26
C SER A 88 2.28 -5.83 -1.86
N ARG A 89 2.44 -4.63 -1.28
CA ARG A 89 3.18 -4.36 -0.03
C ARG A 89 2.63 -5.13 1.16
N ALA A 90 1.31 -5.15 1.31
CA ALA A 90 0.65 -5.73 2.48
C ALA A 90 0.91 -7.24 2.61
N PHE A 91 0.86 -7.96 1.49
CA PHE A 91 0.98 -9.41 1.48
C PHE A 91 2.34 -9.88 0.98
N CYS A 92 3.34 -9.00 0.94
CA CYS A 92 4.70 -9.37 0.61
C CYS A 92 5.26 -10.33 1.67
N TRP A 93 5.78 -11.48 1.22
CA TRP A 93 6.23 -12.57 2.09
C TRP A 93 7.55 -12.21 2.75
N MET A 94 7.65 -12.50 4.05
CA MET A 94 8.80 -12.20 4.87
C MET A 94 9.43 -13.51 5.36
N PRO A 95 10.78 -13.61 5.36
CA PRO A 95 11.49 -14.83 5.76
C PRO A 95 11.56 -15.02 7.29
N VAL A 96 10.43 -14.87 7.98
CA VAL A 96 10.31 -14.91 9.45
C VAL A 96 9.48 -16.10 9.88
N GLN A 97 9.94 -16.83 10.90
CA GLN A 97 9.19 -17.92 11.51
C GLN A 97 8.27 -17.38 12.61
N ARG A 98 7.00 -17.81 12.62
CA ARG A 98 6.10 -17.57 13.76
C ARG A 98 6.22 -18.68 14.79
N SER A 99 6.17 -18.31 16.07
CA SER A 99 6.33 -19.25 17.19
C SER A 99 5.10 -20.14 17.44
N ASP A 100 3.92 -19.80 16.89
CA ASP A 100 2.65 -20.36 17.36
C ASP A 100 1.79 -20.98 16.23
N ALA A 101 1.38 -22.24 16.46
CA ALA A 101 0.22 -23.03 16.01
C ALA A 101 -0.28 -23.05 14.54
N VAL A 102 0.12 -22.13 13.66
CA VAL A 102 -0.31 -22.12 12.26
C VAL A 102 0.92 -22.20 11.36
N GLU A 103 1.11 -23.35 10.71
CA GLU A 103 2.05 -23.49 9.61
C GLU A 103 1.56 -22.61 8.44
N GLY A 104 2.27 -21.52 8.18
CA GLY A 104 1.90 -20.58 7.13
C GLY A 104 2.98 -19.54 6.90
N ALA A 105 3.01 -18.98 5.71
CA ALA A 105 3.90 -17.89 5.39
C ALA A 105 3.50 -16.62 6.12
N VAL A 106 4.50 -15.86 6.58
CA VAL A 106 4.31 -14.58 7.24
C VAL A 106 4.46 -13.48 6.20
N CYS A 107 3.53 -12.53 6.17
CA CYS A 107 3.64 -11.34 5.30
C CYS A 107 3.78 -10.04 6.11
N CYS A 108 4.00 -8.92 5.41
CA CYS A 108 4.14 -7.60 6.05
C CYS A 108 2.92 -7.22 6.92
N LEU A 109 1.70 -7.55 6.48
CA LEU A 109 0.48 -7.33 7.26
C LEU A 109 0.50 -8.12 8.57
N ASP A 110 0.96 -9.37 8.55
CA ASP A 110 1.05 -10.22 9.73
C ASP A 110 2.01 -9.63 10.77
N LEU A 111 3.18 -9.17 10.32
CA LEU A 111 4.17 -8.51 11.17
C LEU A 111 3.62 -7.21 11.77
N LEU A 112 2.92 -6.41 10.95
CA LEU A 112 2.30 -5.17 11.41
C LEU A 112 1.24 -5.43 12.47
N LEU A 113 0.31 -6.37 12.22
CA LEU A 113 -0.74 -6.73 13.17
C LEU A 113 -0.18 -7.31 14.47
N ASP A 114 0.87 -8.13 14.39
CA ASP A 114 1.56 -8.68 15.56
C ASP A 114 2.18 -7.58 16.43
N CYS A 115 2.94 -6.70 15.79
CA CYS A 115 3.62 -5.59 16.44
C CYS A 115 2.61 -4.64 17.11
N LEU A 116 1.55 -4.26 16.40
CA LEU A 116 0.48 -3.43 16.94
C LEU A 116 -0.20 -4.10 18.13
N SER A 117 -0.65 -5.35 17.96
CA SER A 117 -1.45 -6.04 18.98
C SER A 117 -0.66 -6.34 20.25
N THR A 118 0.62 -6.69 20.13
CA THR A 118 1.44 -7.14 21.27
C THR A 118 2.30 -6.03 21.87
N LYS A 119 2.68 -5.01 21.10
CA LYS A 119 3.65 -3.98 21.53
C LYS A 119 3.06 -2.58 21.69
N ILE A 120 2.07 -2.17 20.90
CA ILE A 120 1.58 -0.77 20.89
C ILE A 120 0.17 -0.64 21.47
N CYS A 121 -0.79 -1.37 20.90
CA CYS A 121 -2.22 -1.15 21.12
C CYS A 121 -2.71 -1.61 22.50
N ALA A 122 -1.86 -2.26 23.29
CA ALA A 122 -2.25 -2.78 24.58
C ALA A 122 -2.80 -1.68 25.50
N GLY A 123 -4.01 -1.91 26.02
CA GLY A 123 -4.69 -0.98 26.92
C GLY A 123 -5.39 0.19 26.23
N SER A 124 -5.35 0.30 24.90
CA SER A 124 -6.07 1.37 24.19
C SER A 124 -7.59 1.27 24.42
N PRO A 125 -8.30 2.39 24.63
CA PRO A 125 -9.75 2.39 24.77
C PRO A 125 -10.43 2.13 23.41
N PRO A 126 -11.76 1.94 23.36
CA PRO A 126 -12.49 1.82 22.10
C PRO A 126 -12.22 3.00 21.15
N GLY A 127 -11.80 2.68 19.93
CA GLY A 127 -11.38 3.65 18.91
C GLY A 127 -10.92 2.96 17.64
N VAL A 128 -10.25 3.71 16.76
CA VAL A 128 -9.77 3.24 15.45
C VAL A 128 -8.26 3.43 15.37
N TRP A 129 -7.54 2.36 15.04
CA TRP A 129 -6.14 2.42 14.65
C TRP A 129 -6.04 2.48 13.12
N VAL A 130 -5.31 3.47 12.61
CA VAL A 130 -5.00 3.63 11.19
C VAL A 130 -3.50 3.41 11.02
N CYS A 131 -3.12 2.50 10.13
CA CYS A 131 -1.73 2.15 9.86
C CYS A 131 -1.55 1.93 8.36
N SER A 132 -0.33 2.18 7.87
CA SER A 132 0.02 1.91 6.49
C SER A 132 0.66 0.52 6.36
N THR A 133 0.39 -0.16 5.23
CA THR A 133 0.98 -1.46 4.90
C THR A 133 2.28 -1.34 4.10
N ASP A 134 2.75 -0.11 3.84
CA ASP A 134 4.03 0.16 3.20
C ASP A 134 5.20 0.31 4.18
N VAL A 135 5.01 -0.11 5.42
CA VAL A 135 5.97 0.01 6.51
C VAL A 135 6.07 -1.30 7.27
N ILE A 136 7.29 -1.67 7.63
CA ILE A 136 7.57 -2.68 8.65
C ILE A 136 8.02 -1.95 9.93
N LEU A 137 7.29 -2.19 11.01
CA LEU A 137 7.59 -1.65 12.34
C LEU A 137 8.29 -2.70 13.18
N ASN A 138 9.51 -2.41 13.62
CA ASN A 138 10.23 -3.27 14.56
C ASN A 138 10.27 -2.59 15.93
N ILE A 139 9.49 -3.10 16.87
CA ILE A 139 9.40 -2.58 18.24
C ILE A 139 9.77 -3.72 19.19
N PRO A 140 10.99 -3.69 19.76
CA PRO A 140 11.47 -4.81 20.57
C PRO A 140 10.69 -4.90 21.90
N THR A 141 10.49 -3.75 22.55
CA THR A 141 9.88 -3.66 23.88
C THR A 141 8.39 -3.31 23.78
N ARG A 142 7.56 -4.00 24.56
CA ARG A 142 6.14 -3.64 24.68
C ARG A 142 6.02 -2.28 25.36
N GLN A 143 5.25 -1.39 24.77
CA GLN A 143 5.04 -0.04 25.25
C GLN A 143 3.89 0.02 26.25
N LEU A 144 4.11 0.73 27.36
CA LEU A 144 3.10 1.00 28.38
C LEU A 144 2.56 2.42 28.17
N ILE A 145 1.65 2.55 27.20
CA ILE A 145 1.02 3.82 26.91
C ILE A 145 -0.06 4.10 27.95
N SER A 146 -0.01 5.27 28.59
CA SER A 146 -1.08 5.71 29.50
C SER A 146 -2.30 6.18 28.70
N TRP A 147 -3.45 5.56 28.99
CA TRP A 147 -4.73 5.84 28.35
C TRP A 147 -5.78 6.40 29.32
N ASP A 148 -5.41 6.67 30.56
CA ASP A 148 -6.34 7.09 31.61
C ASP A 148 -7.03 8.40 31.25
N GLY A 149 -8.35 8.34 31.05
CA GLY A 149 -9.16 9.49 30.64
C GLY A 149 -8.83 10.04 29.24
N PHE A 150 -8.06 9.32 28.43
CA PHE A 150 -7.62 9.81 27.13
C PHE A 150 -8.77 9.91 26.12
N SER A 151 -8.94 11.09 25.52
CA SER A 151 -9.84 11.36 24.42
C SER A 151 -9.19 12.32 23.44
N GLY A 152 -9.04 11.90 22.18
CA GLY A 152 -8.31 12.64 21.16
C GLY A 152 -7.67 11.72 20.13
N VAL A 153 -6.51 12.14 19.64
CA VAL A 153 -5.71 11.45 18.64
C VAL A 153 -4.31 11.20 19.20
N ARG A 154 -3.79 10.00 18.97
CA ARG A 154 -2.43 9.64 19.38
C ARG A 154 -1.64 9.13 18.19
N VAL A 155 -0.44 9.66 18.00
CA VAL A 155 0.46 9.25 16.91
C VAL A 155 1.66 8.53 17.46
N VAL A 156 2.20 7.57 16.72
CA VAL A 156 3.44 6.89 17.09
C VAL A 156 4.61 7.52 16.36
N ALA A 157 5.68 7.80 17.09
CA ALA A 157 6.91 8.37 16.58
C ALA A 157 8.09 7.44 16.85
N LEU A 158 8.95 7.26 15.85
CA LEU A 158 10.14 6.42 15.92
C LEU A 158 11.41 7.27 15.70
N PRO A 159 12.57 6.88 16.26
CA PRO A 159 13.83 7.60 16.06
C PRO A 159 14.25 7.61 14.58
N GLY A 160 14.69 8.77 14.12
CA GLY A 160 15.34 8.93 12.81
C GLY A 160 16.60 9.77 12.90
N ASP A 161 17.54 9.50 12.00
CA ASP A 161 18.66 10.41 11.75
C ASP A 161 18.22 11.60 10.90
N VAL A 162 18.77 12.78 11.17
CA VAL A 162 18.45 14.02 10.42
C VAL A 162 18.68 13.84 8.92
N SER A 163 19.72 13.11 8.52
CA SER A 163 20.04 12.84 7.11
C SER A 163 18.93 12.04 6.41
N PHE A 164 18.35 11.07 7.11
CA PHE A 164 17.24 10.26 6.61
C PHE A 164 15.94 11.08 6.63
N ALA A 165 15.66 11.76 7.75
CA ALA A 165 14.44 12.52 8.00
C ALA A 165 14.12 13.61 6.97
N VAL A 166 15.10 14.12 6.23
CA VAL A 166 14.91 15.11 5.15
C VAL A 166 13.93 14.64 4.08
N ASN A 167 13.76 13.33 3.89
CA ASN A 167 12.81 12.78 2.92
C ASN A 167 11.48 12.31 3.53
N HIS A 168 11.29 12.49 4.84
CA HIS A 168 10.16 11.96 5.61
C HIS A 168 9.40 13.08 6.35
N GLY A 169 8.33 12.70 7.04
CA GLY A 169 7.67 13.54 8.03
C GLY A 169 8.37 13.46 9.39
N VAL A 170 8.48 14.59 10.07
CA VAL A 170 9.02 14.72 11.42
C VAL A 170 8.00 15.43 12.29
N TYR A 171 7.74 14.89 13.47
CA TYR A 171 6.90 15.53 14.47
C TYR A 171 7.67 16.63 15.20
N LEU A 172 7.07 17.79 15.38
CA LEU A 172 7.59 18.83 16.25
C LEU A 172 6.74 18.88 17.50
N THR A 173 7.36 18.70 18.67
CA THR A 173 6.66 18.59 19.95
C THR A 173 7.14 19.67 20.90
N ASP A 174 6.20 20.28 21.65
CA ASP A 174 6.51 21.10 22.82
C ASP A 174 5.92 20.41 24.05
N ALA A 175 6.78 20.12 25.03
CA ALA A 175 6.49 19.24 26.15
C ALA A 175 5.87 17.90 25.71
N GLU A 176 4.55 17.72 25.93
CA GLU A 176 3.82 16.49 25.61
C GLU A 176 2.87 16.64 24.40
N VAL A 177 2.74 17.84 23.81
CA VAL A 177 1.77 18.12 22.75
C VAL A 177 2.44 18.13 21.39
N LEU A 178 1.74 17.62 20.37
CA LEU A 178 2.21 17.74 19.00
C LEU A 178 1.92 19.13 18.43
N CYS A 179 2.98 19.89 18.19
CA CYS A 179 2.93 21.29 17.80
C CYS A 179 2.87 21.49 16.30
N ASN A 180 3.57 20.66 15.53
CA ASN A 180 3.61 20.74 14.07
C ASN A 180 4.08 19.42 13.42
N ILE A 181 3.94 19.31 12.09
CA ILE A 181 4.49 18.22 11.28
C ILE A 181 5.35 18.82 10.18
N ILE A 182 6.65 18.58 10.24
CA ILE A 182 7.62 19.02 9.22
C ILE A 182 7.72 17.92 8.17
N TYR A 183 7.21 18.16 6.97
CA TYR A 183 7.32 17.20 5.86
C TYR A 183 8.35 17.65 4.84
N LYS A 184 9.35 16.80 4.59
CA LYS A 184 10.48 17.07 3.68
C LYS A 184 11.14 18.43 3.93
N GLY A 185 11.35 18.75 5.20
CA GLY A 185 11.92 20.03 5.64
C GLY A 185 13.42 20.12 5.37
N SER A 186 13.98 21.34 5.47
CA SER A 186 15.43 21.52 5.45
C SER A 186 16.07 20.91 6.70
N LYS A 187 17.36 20.57 6.62
CA LYS A 187 18.10 20.00 7.76
C LYS A 187 18.04 20.90 8.99
N GLU A 188 18.07 22.22 8.79
CA GLU A 188 18.02 23.20 9.86
C GLU A 188 16.67 23.15 10.58
N LYS A 189 15.56 23.11 9.82
CA LYS A 189 14.21 22.99 10.39
C LYS A 189 14.00 21.67 11.13
N ILE A 190 14.47 20.57 10.55
CA ILE A 190 14.35 19.23 11.15
C ILE A 190 15.18 19.14 12.44
N SER A 191 16.36 19.78 12.47
CA SER A 191 17.22 19.78 13.65
C SER A 191 16.58 20.47 14.85
N CYS A 192 15.61 21.37 14.64
CA CYS A 192 14.83 21.96 15.73
C CYS A 192 13.93 20.95 16.46
N ALA A 193 13.64 19.80 15.84
CA ALA A 193 12.85 18.72 16.44
C ALA A 193 13.73 17.62 17.09
N ALA A 194 15.04 17.84 17.21
CA ALA A 194 15.95 16.86 17.80
C ALA A 194 15.64 16.65 19.29
N LEU A 195 15.53 15.40 19.70
CA LEU A 195 15.35 14.98 21.08
C LEU A 195 16.70 14.83 21.79
N PRO A 196 16.73 14.69 23.13
CA PRO A 196 17.98 14.59 23.90
C PRO A 196 18.90 13.42 23.51
N ASP A 197 18.37 12.41 22.82
CA ASP A 197 19.14 11.28 22.27
C ASP A 197 19.83 11.59 20.93
N GLY A 198 19.65 12.80 20.39
CA GLY A 198 20.21 13.24 19.12
C GLY A 198 19.44 12.74 17.89
N LYS A 199 18.32 12.05 18.09
CA LYS A 199 17.41 11.60 17.02
C LYS A 199 16.25 12.58 16.85
N VAL A 200 15.57 12.49 15.72
CA VAL A 200 14.32 13.22 15.47
C VAL A 200 13.14 12.26 15.47
N PRO A 201 11.95 12.67 15.95
CA PRO A 201 10.76 11.82 16.01
C PRO A 201 10.11 11.74 14.62
N LEU A 202 10.40 10.67 13.88
CA LEU A 202 9.82 10.42 12.56
C LEU A 202 8.35 10.06 12.65
N VAL A 203 7.60 10.50 11.64
CA VAL A 203 6.24 10.02 11.36
C VAL A 203 6.30 8.54 10.99
N SER A 204 5.81 7.67 11.86
CA SER A 204 5.97 6.21 11.71
C SER A 204 4.75 5.48 11.14
N GLY A 205 3.61 6.16 10.95
CA GLY A 205 2.42 5.57 10.34
C GLY A 205 1.25 5.32 11.29
N PRO A 206 1.40 4.60 12.42
CA PRO A 206 0.29 4.33 13.32
C PRO A 206 -0.32 5.58 13.96
N VAL A 207 -1.63 5.69 13.82
CA VAL A 207 -2.47 6.74 14.41
C VAL A 207 -3.66 6.11 15.09
N PHE A 208 -3.89 6.45 16.35
CA PHE A 208 -5.09 6.08 17.08
C PHE A 208 -6.06 7.26 17.14
N PHE A 209 -7.31 7.01 16.77
CA PHE A 209 -8.44 7.91 16.95
C PHE A 209 -9.34 7.36 18.04
N SER A 210 -9.58 8.13 19.10
CA SER A 210 -10.64 7.79 20.07
C SER A 210 -12.01 7.76 19.39
N ARG A 211 -12.98 7.02 19.97
CA ARG A 211 -14.35 6.90 19.44
C ARG A 211 -14.93 8.25 18.98
N THR A 212 -14.87 9.28 19.82
CA THR A 212 -15.44 10.59 19.52
C THR A 212 -14.80 11.25 18.30
N VAL A 213 -13.49 11.08 18.10
CA VAL A 213 -12.81 11.62 16.91
C VAL A 213 -13.15 10.80 15.67
N ALA A 214 -13.16 9.48 15.77
CA ALA A 214 -13.53 8.60 14.67
C ALA A 214 -14.97 8.86 14.18
N GLU A 215 -15.92 9.09 15.10
CA GLU A 215 -17.31 9.43 14.77
C GLU A 215 -17.41 10.80 14.06
N LYS A 216 -16.64 11.80 14.49
CA LYS A 216 -16.58 13.11 13.83
C LYS A 216 -15.98 13.02 12.42
N LEU A 217 -14.86 12.32 12.27
CA LEU A 217 -14.26 12.07 10.95
C LEU A 217 -15.23 11.33 10.04
N LEU A 218 -15.99 10.35 10.57
CA LEU A 218 -17.00 9.66 9.79
C LEU A 218 -18.08 10.63 9.30
N GLN A 219 -18.50 11.63 10.08
CA GLN A 219 -19.52 12.60 9.66
C GLN A 219 -19.11 13.45 8.44
N THR A 220 -17.81 13.55 8.12
CA THR A 220 -17.35 14.34 6.97
C THR A 220 -17.66 13.70 5.63
N HIS A 221 -18.05 12.41 5.58
CA HIS A 221 -18.32 11.69 4.32
C HIS A 221 -19.49 12.27 3.48
N VAL A 222 -20.34 13.11 4.07
CA VAL A 222 -21.44 13.83 3.39
C VAL A 222 -21.21 15.34 3.28
N THR A 223 -20.03 15.80 3.68
CA THR A 223 -19.71 17.23 3.73
C THR A 223 -18.90 17.62 2.51
N SER A 224 -19.44 18.46 1.63
CA SER A 224 -18.68 18.95 0.48
C SER A 224 -17.53 19.87 0.91
N PRO A 225 -16.31 19.76 0.34
CA PRO A 225 -15.90 18.85 -0.74
C PRO A 225 -15.35 17.48 -0.28
N LEU A 226 -15.35 17.20 1.04
CA LEU A 226 -14.80 15.98 1.64
C LEU A 226 -15.58 14.70 1.28
N ASP A 227 -16.84 14.84 0.84
CA ASP A 227 -17.62 13.77 0.24
C ASP A 227 -16.93 13.14 -0.99
N GLY A 228 -16.17 13.93 -1.75
CA GLY A 228 -15.32 13.49 -2.86
C GLY A 228 -14.18 12.53 -2.46
N CYS A 229 -13.90 12.34 -1.16
CA CYS A 229 -12.96 11.33 -0.67
C CYS A 229 -13.60 9.93 -0.55
N THR A 230 -14.91 9.80 -0.78
CA THR A 230 -15.66 8.56 -0.61
C THR A 230 -16.36 8.15 -1.89
N TYR A 231 -16.57 6.84 -2.07
CA TYR A 231 -17.32 6.34 -3.22
C TYR A 231 -18.75 6.91 -3.25
N LEU A 232 -19.38 7.14 -2.09
CA LEU A 232 -20.73 7.72 -2.00
C LEU A 232 -20.80 9.12 -2.60
N GLY A 233 -19.82 9.97 -2.28
CA GLY A 233 -19.76 11.31 -2.87
C GLY A 233 -19.45 11.25 -4.36
N MET A 234 -18.49 10.41 -4.78
CA MET A 234 -18.15 10.24 -6.20
C MET A 234 -19.34 9.74 -7.02
N ASP A 235 -20.09 8.75 -6.53
CA ASP A 235 -21.30 8.23 -7.17
C ASP A 235 -22.43 9.26 -7.25
N SER A 236 -22.41 10.23 -6.32
CA SER A 236 -23.33 11.37 -6.29
C SER A 236 -22.85 12.55 -7.14
N GLY A 237 -21.73 12.42 -7.85
CA GLY A 237 -21.18 13.42 -8.76
C GLY A 237 -20.14 14.37 -8.15
N ALA A 238 -19.66 14.11 -6.92
CA ALA A 238 -18.55 14.86 -6.35
C ALA A 238 -17.24 14.54 -7.11
N PRO A 239 -16.39 15.53 -7.39
CA PRO A 239 -15.10 15.28 -8.00
C PRO A 239 -14.20 14.47 -7.05
N PRO A 240 -13.37 13.55 -7.55
CA PRO A 240 -12.39 12.83 -6.74
C PRO A 240 -11.52 13.81 -5.96
N LEU A 241 -11.40 13.58 -4.66
CA LEU A 241 -10.63 14.43 -3.76
C LEU A 241 -9.60 13.61 -3.00
N GLU A 242 -8.33 13.96 -3.19
CA GLU A 242 -7.22 13.41 -2.43
C GLU A 242 -6.87 14.31 -1.24
N ILE A 243 -6.81 13.74 -0.04
CA ILE A 243 -6.36 14.43 1.17
C ILE A 243 -5.34 13.56 1.91
N SER A 244 -4.40 14.19 2.60
CA SER A 244 -3.41 13.51 3.43
C SER A 244 -3.86 13.44 4.88
N LEU A 245 -3.82 12.22 5.43
CA LEU A 245 -4.04 12.00 6.86
C LEU A 245 -3.10 12.88 7.71
N PHE A 246 -1.82 12.94 7.36
CA PHE A 246 -0.84 13.68 8.14
C PHE A 246 -0.92 15.19 7.89
N LEU A 247 -1.07 15.61 6.63
CA LEU A 247 -0.88 17.01 6.24
C LEU A 247 -2.17 17.83 6.16
N ASP A 248 -3.33 17.18 6.06
CA ASP A 248 -4.63 17.85 6.08
C ASP A 248 -5.41 17.56 7.36
N ILE A 249 -5.41 16.31 7.86
CA ILE A 249 -6.18 15.96 9.06
C ILE A 249 -5.38 16.21 10.34
N LEU A 250 -4.23 15.55 10.53
CA LEU A 250 -3.45 15.67 11.76
C LEU A 250 -2.80 17.03 11.92
N LEU A 251 -2.35 17.66 10.83
CA LEU A 251 -1.79 19.00 10.88
C LEU A 251 -2.84 20.05 11.31
N CYS A 252 -4.13 19.81 11.04
CA CYS A 252 -5.22 20.67 11.53
C CYS A 252 -5.35 20.68 13.06
N LEU A 253 -4.93 19.59 13.69
CA LEU A 253 -5.00 19.36 15.14
C LEU A 253 -3.74 19.88 15.89
N CYS A 254 -2.72 20.31 15.16
CA CYS A 254 -1.47 20.81 15.72
C CYS A 254 -1.63 22.22 16.33
N SER A 255 -0.93 22.50 17.43
CA SER A 255 -1.10 23.74 18.20
C SER A 255 -0.43 24.98 17.60
N ASP A 256 0.65 24.83 16.83
CA ASP A 256 1.43 25.99 16.35
C ASP A 256 0.77 26.73 15.18
N LEU A 257 -0.21 26.12 14.51
CA LEU A 257 -0.81 26.69 13.31
C LEU A 257 -2.11 27.41 13.64
N THR A 258 -2.16 28.71 13.38
CA THR A 258 -3.43 29.44 13.35
C THR A 258 -4.34 28.90 12.24
N GLU A 259 -5.65 29.08 12.37
CA GLU A 259 -6.62 28.66 11.36
C GLU A 259 -6.30 29.24 9.98
N ARG A 260 -5.91 30.52 9.95
CA ARG A 260 -5.52 31.20 8.72
C ARG A 260 -4.26 30.61 8.10
N GLU A 261 -3.25 30.27 8.89
CA GLU A 261 -2.02 29.65 8.40
C GLU A 261 -2.27 28.22 7.90
N PHE A 262 -3.10 27.45 8.61
CA PHE A 262 -3.48 26.11 8.19
C PHE A 262 -4.23 26.13 6.86
N ILE A 263 -5.26 26.98 6.73
CA ILE A 263 -6.10 27.10 5.52
C ILE A 263 -5.29 27.58 4.33
N ASN A 264 -4.43 28.58 4.51
CA ASN A 264 -3.69 29.18 3.40
C ASN A 264 -2.34 28.50 3.11
N GLY A 265 -1.87 27.62 4.00
CA GLY A 265 -0.57 26.97 3.85
C GLY A 265 -0.54 25.98 2.68
N GLU A 266 0.60 25.93 1.99
CA GLU A 266 0.87 24.94 0.95
C GLU A 266 1.29 23.59 1.57
N ARG A 267 1.03 22.49 0.86
CA ARG A 267 1.41 21.12 1.24
C ARG A 267 2.35 20.54 0.18
N THR A 268 3.60 20.98 0.21
CA THR A 268 4.62 20.55 -0.76
C THR A 268 4.82 19.03 -0.71
N GLY A 269 4.80 18.38 -1.87
CA GLY A 269 4.96 16.93 -1.98
C GLY A 269 3.76 16.10 -1.49
N CYS A 270 2.60 16.73 -1.36
CA CYS A 270 1.29 16.09 -1.16
C CYS A 270 0.46 16.19 -2.45
N SER A 271 -0.39 15.20 -2.72
CA SER A 271 -1.31 15.24 -3.87
C SER A 271 -2.59 16.05 -3.61
N SER A 272 -2.74 16.58 -2.40
CA SER A 272 -3.91 17.34 -1.99
C SER A 272 -4.07 18.66 -2.74
N PRO A 273 -5.31 19.13 -2.96
CA PRO A 273 -5.55 20.36 -3.70
C PRO A 273 -4.82 21.57 -3.10
N SER A 274 -4.27 22.39 -3.98
CA SER A 274 -3.61 23.65 -3.65
C SER A 274 -4.50 24.86 -4.01
N GLY A 275 -4.05 26.06 -3.65
CA GLY A 275 -4.76 27.30 -3.95
C GLY A 275 -6.17 27.38 -3.33
N PRO A 276 -7.14 28.02 -4.03
CA PRO A 276 -8.48 28.25 -3.49
C PRO A 276 -9.25 26.96 -3.15
N GLN A 277 -9.13 25.92 -3.97
CA GLN A 277 -9.79 24.64 -3.71
C GLN A 277 -9.22 23.96 -2.46
N GLY A 278 -7.89 23.98 -2.30
CA GLY A 278 -7.24 23.51 -1.08
C GLY A 278 -7.69 24.26 0.18
N ALA A 279 -7.86 25.58 0.08
CA ALA A 279 -8.34 26.38 1.21
C ALA A 279 -9.77 25.99 1.62
N VAL A 280 -10.65 25.68 0.67
CA VAL A 280 -12.01 25.20 0.96
C VAL A 280 -12.00 23.83 1.66
N VAL A 281 -11.18 22.89 1.18
CA VAL A 281 -10.99 21.58 1.82
C VAL A 281 -10.52 21.74 3.26
N ARG A 282 -9.46 22.53 3.48
CA ARG A 282 -8.88 22.75 4.81
C ARG A 282 -9.81 23.51 5.75
N SER A 283 -10.56 24.49 5.24
CA SER A 283 -11.60 25.18 6.03
C SER A 283 -12.67 24.20 6.53
N SER A 284 -13.09 23.26 5.68
CA SER A 284 -14.09 22.23 6.01
C SER A 284 -13.61 21.26 7.08
N LEU A 285 -12.30 20.96 7.13
CA LEU A 285 -11.67 20.15 8.19
C LEU A 285 -11.52 20.94 9.51
N CYS A 286 -11.20 22.22 9.41
CA CYS A 286 -10.88 23.08 10.56
C CYS A 286 -12.06 23.30 11.51
N PHE A 287 -13.28 23.39 10.97
CA PHE A 287 -14.49 23.65 11.77
C PHE A 287 -14.84 22.52 12.76
N SER A 288 -14.40 21.28 12.52
CA SER A 288 -14.78 20.12 13.34
C SER A 288 -13.77 19.73 14.44
N GLU A 289 -12.48 20.05 14.25
CA GLU A 289 -11.41 19.25 14.87
C GLU A 289 -10.49 19.99 15.87
N ARG A 290 -10.40 21.33 15.87
CA ARG A 290 -9.41 22.10 16.69
C ARG A 290 -9.52 22.00 18.22
N SER A 291 -10.55 21.36 18.76
CA SER A 291 -10.74 21.16 20.21
C SER A 291 -10.20 19.82 20.72
N LEU A 292 -9.60 19.02 19.84
CA LEU A 292 -9.14 17.67 20.16
C LEU A 292 -7.67 17.65 20.54
N CYS A 293 -7.33 16.80 21.50
CA CYS A 293 -5.96 16.60 21.94
C CYS A 293 -5.20 15.72 20.93
N LEU A 294 -4.02 16.15 20.49
CA LEU A 294 -3.11 15.39 19.65
C LEU A 294 -1.79 15.15 20.40
N LEU A 295 -1.56 13.90 20.81
CA LEU A 295 -0.39 13.53 21.60
C LEU A 295 0.49 12.53 20.84
N PRO A 296 1.81 12.72 20.80
CA PRO A 296 2.74 11.73 20.28
C PRO A 296 3.07 10.67 21.35
N VAL A 297 3.46 9.48 20.90
CA VAL A 297 4.17 8.48 21.69
C VAL A 297 5.48 8.21 20.99
N TYR A 298 6.58 8.59 21.63
CA TYR A 298 7.93 8.35 21.13
C TYR A 298 8.46 7.02 21.67
N ILE A 299 8.92 6.14 20.77
CA ILE A 299 9.47 4.83 21.11
C ILE A 299 10.96 4.82 20.74
N PRO A 300 11.88 5.06 21.69
CA PRO A 300 13.29 5.33 21.39
C PRO A 300 14.06 4.10 20.88
N ASP A 301 13.58 2.89 21.14
CA ASP A 301 14.17 1.62 20.72
C ASP A 301 13.50 1.00 19.48
N GLY A 302 12.51 1.69 18.91
CA GLY A 302 11.80 1.23 17.72
C GLY A 302 12.52 1.59 16.42
N CYS A 303 12.33 0.79 15.39
CA CYS A 303 12.85 1.01 14.05
C CYS A 303 11.73 0.95 13.01
N TYR A 304 11.93 1.70 11.94
CA TYR A 304 11.00 1.88 10.83
C TYR A 304 11.70 1.53 9.52
N ASP A 305 11.12 0.62 8.74
CA ASP A 305 11.60 0.28 7.39
C ASP A 305 10.47 0.46 6.37
N TYR A 306 10.70 1.27 5.33
CA TYR A 306 9.73 1.58 4.30
C TYR A 306 9.86 0.65 3.10
N LEU A 307 8.75 0.09 2.62
CA LEU A 307 8.71 -0.71 1.41
C LEU A 307 8.83 0.19 0.16
N THR A 308 10.07 0.59 -0.15
CA THR A 308 10.45 1.42 -1.31
C THR A 308 10.29 0.67 -2.63
N GLN A 309 10.35 1.42 -3.74
CA GLN A 309 10.42 0.86 -5.09
C GLN A 309 11.86 0.47 -5.49
N SER A 310 12.81 0.42 -4.56
CA SER A 310 14.19 0.00 -4.85
C SER A 310 14.32 -1.52 -4.76
N GLY A 311 14.70 -2.16 -5.87
CA GLY A 311 14.87 -3.61 -5.94
C GLY A 311 15.98 -4.09 -5.00
N ARG A 312 17.10 -3.37 -4.98
CA ARG A 312 18.22 -3.64 -4.06
C ARG A 312 17.79 -3.60 -2.59
N GLU A 313 17.06 -2.56 -2.18
CA GLU A 313 16.62 -2.43 -0.79
C GLU A 313 15.64 -3.55 -0.41
N HIS A 314 14.80 -3.98 -1.35
CA HIS A 314 13.92 -5.13 -1.15
C HIS A 314 14.72 -6.43 -0.97
N VAL A 315 15.74 -6.69 -1.79
CA VAL A 315 16.62 -7.85 -1.63
C VAL A 315 17.33 -7.83 -0.27
N ILE A 316 17.95 -6.68 0.08
CA ILE A 316 18.64 -6.49 1.36
C ILE A 316 17.68 -6.79 2.52
N ARG A 317 16.49 -6.19 2.50
CA ARG A 317 15.46 -6.40 3.51
C ARG A 317 15.16 -7.87 3.74
N LEU A 318 14.89 -8.63 2.67
CA LEU A 318 14.61 -10.06 2.79
C LEU A 318 15.82 -10.80 3.39
N THR A 319 17.03 -10.49 2.93
CA THR A 319 18.26 -11.13 3.42
C THR A 319 18.62 -10.78 4.86
N GLU A 320 18.28 -9.60 5.37
CA GLU A 320 18.63 -9.14 6.71
C GLU A 320 17.55 -9.48 7.75
N THR A 321 16.27 -9.38 7.38
CA THR A 321 15.14 -9.63 8.30
C THR A 321 14.88 -11.10 8.56
N GLY A 322 15.35 -11.99 7.68
CA GLY A 322 14.97 -13.39 7.76
C GLY A 322 15.70 -14.17 8.84
N THR A 323 14.96 -15.01 9.55
CA THR A 323 15.48 -16.01 10.49
C THR A 323 15.50 -17.41 9.89
N GLU A 324 14.84 -17.62 8.74
CA GLU A 324 14.76 -18.93 8.09
C GLU A 324 15.59 -19.03 6.79
N THR A 325 16.26 -20.18 6.68
CA THR A 325 16.54 -20.88 5.42
C THR A 325 15.85 -22.24 5.57
N MET A 326 14.66 -22.39 4.99
CA MET A 326 13.79 -23.56 5.19
C MET A 326 14.27 -24.84 4.48
N ILE A 327 15.56 -24.96 4.15
CA ILE A 327 16.08 -26.19 3.54
C ILE A 327 17.51 -26.46 4.01
N ASP A 328 17.71 -27.60 4.69
CA ASP A 328 19.01 -28.20 4.99
C ASP A 328 19.64 -28.72 3.69
N VAL A 329 20.20 -27.80 2.89
CA VAL A 329 20.88 -28.13 1.63
C VAL A 329 22.25 -27.49 1.67
N LYS A 330 23.29 -28.32 1.47
CA LYS A 330 24.70 -27.92 1.37
C LYS A 330 24.99 -26.86 0.30
N SER A 331 24.01 -26.55 -0.55
CA SER A 331 24.13 -25.67 -1.72
C SER A 331 23.53 -24.27 -1.49
N VAL A 332 23.03 -23.97 -0.29
CA VAL A 332 22.49 -22.66 0.07
C VAL A 332 23.45 -21.97 1.03
N ALA A 333 24.04 -20.85 0.61
CA ALA A 333 25.01 -20.12 1.42
C ALA A 333 24.35 -19.37 2.59
N GLU A 334 25.08 -19.23 3.69
CA GLU A 334 24.66 -18.41 4.83
C GLU A 334 24.39 -16.96 4.39
N GLY A 335 23.31 -16.35 4.90
CA GLY A 335 22.88 -15.01 4.49
C GLY A 335 22.05 -14.95 3.19
N SER A 336 21.75 -16.09 2.56
CA SER A 336 20.73 -16.18 1.50
C SER A 336 19.34 -16.49 2.08
N ARG A 337 18.28 -16.31 1.29
CA ARG A 337 16.90 -16.63 1.71
C ARG A 337 16.18 -17.47 0.67
N VAL A 338 15.52 -18.53 1.16
CA VAL A 338 14.69 -19.41 0.33
C VAL A 338 13.31 -19.45 0.97
N ILE A 339 12.32 -18.91 0.27
CA ILE A 339 10.95 -18.72 0.76
C ILE A 339 10.01 -19.51 -0.14
N ASN A 340 9.23 -20.44 0.41
CA ASN A 340 8.22 -21.17 -0.37
C ASN A 340 8.73 -21.72 -1.71
N SER A 341 9.90 -22.32 -1.68
CA SER A 341 10.58 -22.73 -2.90
C SER A 341 11.15 -24.14 -2.77
N ILE A 342 11.19 -24.85 -3.88
CA ILE A 342 11.73 -26.20 -4.02
C ILE A 342 12.98 -26.10 -4.89
N LEU A 343 14.10 -26.58 -4.36
CA LEU A 343 15.39 -26.64 -5.05
C LEU A 343 15.77 -28.10 -5.26
N GLU A 344 15.88 -28.54 -6.52
CA GLU A 344 16.19 -29.93 -6.89
C GLU A 344 17.47 -30.03 -7.70
N GLY A 345 18.34 -30.98 -7.34
CA GLY A 345 19.59 -31.25 -8.05
C GLY A 345 20.66 -30.19 -7.77
N ASP A 346 21.42 -29.83 -8.81
CA ASP A 346 22.59 -28.95 -8.71
C ASP A 346 22.20 -27.45 -8.69
N VAL A 347 21.50 -27.01 -7.65
CA VAL A 347 21.10 -25.61 -7.46
C VAL A 347 21.92 -24.98 -6.35
N HIS A 348 22.67 -23.93 -6.68
CA HIS A 348 23.52 -23.21 -5.73
C HIS A 348 23.02 -21.78 -5.54
N VAL A 349 22.85 -21.37 -4.28
CA VAL A 349 22.37 -20.03 -3.91
C VAL A 349 23.44 -19.30 -3.12
N SER A 350 23.93 -18.18 -3.66
CA SER A 350 24.99 -17.36 -3.04
C SER A 350 24.47 -16.52 -1.88
N ALA A 351 25.35 -16.12 -0.96
CA ALA A 351 25.02 -15.21 0.13
C ALA A 351 24.43 -13.91 -0.42
N GLY A 352 23.42 -13.35 0.25
CA GLY A 352 22.74 -12.13 -0.22
C GLY A 352 21.81 -12.35 -1.41
N ALA A 353 21.54 -13.59 -1.83
CA ALA A 353 20.54 -13.92 -2.85
C ALA A 353 19.22 -14.38 -2.22
N VAL A 354 18.12 -14.16 -2.94
CA VAL A 354 16.77 -14.53 -2.53
C VAL A 354 16.10 -15.37 -3.61
N VAL A 355 15.53 -16.51 -3.21
CA VAL A 355 14.69 -17.35 -4.06
C VAL A 355 13.34 -17.49 -3.38
N GLN A 356 12.27 -17.05 -4.04
CA GLN A 356 10.92 -17.15 -3.50
C GLN A 356 9.92 -17.71 -4.51
N HIS A 357 8.92 -18.46 -4.05
CA HIS A 357 7.86 -19.02 -4.90
C HIS A 357 8.38 -19.79 -6.13
N CYS A 358 9.54 -20.43 -6.01
CA CYS A 358 10.21 -21.07 -7.13
C CYS A 358 10.21 -22.59 -7.03
N HIS A 359 10.18 -23.28 -8.17
CA HIS A 359 10.58 -24.67 -8.31
C HIS A 359 11.75 -24.72 -9.30
N LEU A 360 12.98 -24.76 -8.76
CA LEU A 360 14.21 -24.74 -9.54
C LEU A 360 14.79 -26.16 -9.64
N GLN A 361 15.10 -26.58 -10.86
CA GLN A 361 15.81 -27.82 -11.14
C GLN A 361 17.20 -27.48 -11.71
N GLY A 362 18.25 -28.06 -11.14
CA GLY A 362 19.63 -27.81 -11.52
C GLY A 362 20.01 -28.32 -12.93
N PRO A 363 21.13 -27.83 -13.50
CA PRO A 363 22.11 -26.93 -12.87
C PRO A 363 21.68 -25.46 -12.89
N VAL A 364 21.66 -24.79 -11.74
CA VAL A 364 21.33 -23.36 -11.60
C VAL A 364 22.25 -22.69 -10.57
N GLN A 365 22.80 -21.53 -10.92
CA GLN A 365 23.61 -20.69 -10.03
C GLN A 365 22.87 -19.37 -9.78
N VAL A 366 22.52 -19.11 -8.53
CA VAL A 366 21.90 -17.84 -8.11
C VAL A 366 22.97 -17.00 -7.41
N HIS A 367 23.32 -15.87 -8.04
CA HIS A 367 24.38 -14.98 -7.59
C HIS A 367 23.91 -14.00 -6.51
N SER A 368 24.86 -13.40 -5.80
CA SER A 368 24.59 -12.40 -4.75
C SER A 368 23.76 -11.23 -5.30
N GLY A 369 22.85 -10.70 -4.49
CA GLY A 369 22.00 -9.56 -4.86
C GLY A 369 20.85 -9.93 -5.81
N CYS A 370 20.73 -11.19 -6.22
CA CYS A 370 19.64 -11.63 -7.09
C CYS A 370 18.36 -11.96 -6.32
N LEU A 371 17.22 -11.70 -6.95
CA LEU A 371 15.90 -12.18 -6.53
C LEU A 371 15.30 -13.01 -7.65
N LEU A 372 15.04 -14.29 -7.41
CA LEU A 372 14.26 -15.14 -8.31
C LEU A 372 12.90 -15.40 -7.68
N SER A 373 11.82 -14.99 -8.35
CA SER A 373 10.45 -15.10 -7.84
C SER A 373 9.54 -15.79 -8.85
N GLY A 374 8.70 -16.74 -8.41
CA GLY A 374 7.61 -17.27 -9.23
C GLY A 374 8.05 -18.12 -10.44
N LEU A 375 9.25 -18.70 -10.39
CA LEU A 375 9.79 -19.53 -11.47
C LEU A 375 9.39 -20.99 -11.26
N ASP A 376 9.00 -21.70 -12.31
CA ASP A 376 8.65 -23.13 -12.21
C ASP A 376 9.46 -23.99 -13.19
N LEU A 377 9.23 -25.32 -13.17
CA LEU A 377 9.91 -26.26 -14.07
C LEU A 377 9.71 -25.95 -15.56
N THR A 378 8.63 -25.24 -15.92
CA THR A 378 8.38 -24.84 -17.32
C THR A 378 9.24 -23.64 -17.73
N SER A 379 9.83 -22.94 -16.77
CA SER A 379 10.69 -21.76 -16.93
C SER A 379 12.13 -22.11 -17.34
N SER A 380 12.33 -23.23 -18.05
CA SER A 380 13.64 -23.74 -18.50
C SER A 380 14.47 -22.76 -19.35
N CYS A 381 13.85 -21.70 -19.87
CA CYS A 381 14.56 -20.60 -20.54
C CYS A 381 15.49 -19.84 -19.58
N ILE A 382 15.15 -19.73 -18.30
CA ILE A 382 15.93 -18.99 -17.30
C ILE A 382 17.22 -19.73 -16.93
N GLN A 383 17.22 -21.06 -16.98
CA GLN A 383 18.43 -21.88 -16.81
C GLN A 383 19.50 -21.58 -17.89
N ARG A 384 19.10 -21.01 -19.04
CA ARG A 384 20.00 -20.66 -20.14
C ARG A 384 20.47 -19.21 -20.07
N LEU A 385 19.91 -18.41 -19.17
CA LEU A 385 20.34 -17.03 -18.98
C LEU A 385 21.61 -17.03 -18.13
N PRO A 386 22.68 -16.35 -18.57
CA PRO A 386 23.84 -16.11 -17.72
C PRO A 386 23.43 -15.08 -16.65
N LEU A 387 22.89 -15.57 -15.53
CA LEU A 387 22.57 -14.71 -14.39
C LEU A 387 23.88 -14.12 -13.86
N SER A 388 24.06 -12.81 -13.96
CA SER A 388 25.07 -12.10 -13.17
C SER A 388 24.49 -11.72 -11.81
N SER A 389 25.32 -11.19 -10.93
CA SER A 389 24.87 -10.58 -9.66
C SER A 389 23.87 -9.45 -9.89
N ASP A 390 23.09 -9.15 -8.85
CA ASP A 390 22.18 -7.99 -8.79
C ASP A 390 21.09 -8.00 -9.88
N ILE A 391 20.56 -9.17 -10.23
CA ILE A 391 19.43 -9.34 -11.16
C ILE A 391 18.18 -9.82 -10.44
N ILE A 392 17.05 -9.17 -10.70
CA ILE A 392 15.72 -9.55 -10.22
C ILE A 392 14.93 -10.14 -11.38
N ILE A 393 14.50 -11.39 -11.26
CA ILE A 393 13.62 -12.06 -12.23
C ILE A 393 12.35 -12.51 -11.54
N GLN A 394 11.21 -12.16 -12.10
CA GLN A 394 9.89 -12.53 -11.56
C GLN A 394 9.03 -13.16 -12.66
N GLY A 395 8.47 -14.33 -12.38
CA GLY A 395 7.45 -14.99 -13.19
C GLY A 395 6.05 -14.64 -12.72
N HIS A 396 5.20 -14.19 -13.64
CA HIS A 396 3.82 -13.77 -13.41
C HIS A 396 2.87 -14.64 -14.21
N ARG A 397 1.93 -15.29 -13.54
CA ARG A 397 0.86 -16.04 -14.22
C ARG A 397 -0.28 -15.09 -14.54
N VAL A 398 -0.48 -14.81 -15.82
CA VAL A 398 -1.48 -13.86 -16.31
C VAL A 398 -2.57 -14.62 -17.06
N MET A 399 -3.82 -14.26 -16.80
CA MET A 399 -4.98 -14.76 -17.52
C MET A 399 -5.58 -13.63 -18.35
N LEU A 400 -5.45 -13.73 -19.68
CA LEU A 400 -6.04 -12.79 -20.63
C LEU A 400 -7.24 -13.47 -21.31
N GLY A 401 -8.42 -13.31 -20.73
CA GLY A 401 -9.61 -14.06 -21.14
C GLY A 401 -9.44 -15.55 -20.82
N GLU A 402 -9.42 -16.40 -21.85
CA GLU A 402 -9.15 -17.85 -21.69
C GLU A 402 -7.65 -18.19 -21.80
N LEU A 403 -6.82 -17.24 -22.23
CA LEU A 403 -5.41 -17.46 -22.48
C LEU A 403 -4.63 -17.41 -21.17
N LYS A 404 -4.04 -18.54 -20.78
CA LYS A 404 -3.13 -18.64 -19.63
C LYS A 404 -1.70 -18.47 -20.12
N LEU A 405 -1.05 -17.40 -19.66
CA LEU A 405 0.33 -17.06 -20.00
C LEU A 405 1.17 -17.00 -18.73
N THR A 406 2.46 -17.27 -18.90
CA THR A 406 3.47 -16.89 -17.93
C THR A 406 4.29 -15.78 -18.56
N VAL A 407 4.29 -14.61 -17.92
CA VAL A 407 5.08 -13.44 -18.33
C VAL A 407 6.23 -13.30 -17.35
N PHE A 408 7.43 -13.06 -17.86
CA PHE A 408 8.59 -12.85 -17.03
C PHE A 408 9.03 -11.39 -17.09
N THR A 409 9.38 -10.82 -15.94
CA THR A 409 10.03 -9.51 -15.85
C THR A 409 11.46 -9.70 -15.36
N ALA A 410 12.38 -8.93 -15.93
CA ALA A 410 13.78 -8.93 -15.55
C ALA A 410 14.27 -7.49 -15.35
N PHE A 411 14.82 -7.21 -14.17
CA PHE A 411 15.35 -5.90 -13.78
C PHE A 411 16.75 -6.06 -13.19
N GLY A 412 17.59 -5.03 -13.31
CA GLY A 412 18.74 -4.88 -12.42
C GLY A 412 18.28 -4.43 -11.04
N ALA A 413 18.89 -4.92 -9.96
CA ALA A 413 18.56 -4.50 -8.59
C ALA A 413 18.81 -3.00 -8.35
N HIS A 414 19.65 -2.38 -9.18
CA HIS A 414 19.95 -0.95 -9.17
C HIS A 414 19.11 -0.12 -10.16
N ASP A 415 18.19 -0.74 -10.90
CA ASP A 415 17.33 -0.01 -11.82
C ASP A 415 16.42 0.94 -11.04
N ASN A 416 16.37 2.20 -11.47
CA ASN A 416 15.49 3.19 -10.88
C ASN A 416 14.15 3.19 -11.61
N LEU A 417 13.13 2.61 -10.97
CA LEU A 417 11.76 2.54 -11.51
C LEU A 417 10.97 3.85 -11.35
N GLU A 418 11.50 4.82 -10.61
CA GLU A 418 10.85 6.13 -10.37
C GLU A 418 11.19 7.18 -11.45
N VAL A 419 11.98 6.84 -12.47
CA VAL A 419 12.37 7.78 -13.54
C VAL A 419 11.22 7.98 -14.53
N SER A 420 10.80 9.24 -14.72
CA SER A 420 9.83 9.61 -15.75
C SER A 420 10.32 9.22 -17.15
N LEU A 421 9.45 8.55 -17.91
CA LEU A 421 9.68 8.07 -19.28
C LEU A 421 9.96 9.18 -20.31
N GLU A 422 9.83 10.46 -19.94
CA GLU A 422 10.12 11.59 -20.82
C GLU A 422 11.59 11.71 -21.24
N LEU A 423 12.51 10.96 -20.61
CA LEU A 423 13.95 11.15 -20.81
C LEU A 423 14.72 10.01 -21.51
N LEU A 424 14.14 8.85 -21.82
CA LEU A 424 14.93 7.74 -22.40
C LEU A 424 14.18 6.90 -23.44
N THR A 425 14.77 6.85 -24.64
CA THR A 425 14.60 5.79 -25.64
C THR A 425 15.10 4.46 -25.08
N LYS A 426 14.26 3.72 -24.35
CA LYS A 426 14.51 2.31 -24.02
C LYS A 426 13.32 1.47 -24.47
N GLY A 427 13.60 0.50 -25.32
CA GLY A 427 12.61 -0.47 -25.79
C GLY A 427 12.40 -1.56 -24.73
N PHE A 428 11.14 -1.85 -24.43
CA PHE A 428 10.76 -3.08 -23.75
C PHE A 428 10.79 -4.22 -24.78
N LEU A 429 11.63 -5.23 -24.55
CA LEU A 429 11.55 -6.50 -25.27
C LEU A 429 10.53 -7.37 -24.54
N ASN A 430 9.32 -7.46 -25.10
CA ASN A 430 8.45 -8.60 -24.82
C ASN A 430 9.09 -9.82 -25.52
N PHE A 431 9.49 -10.83 -24.75
CA PHE A 431 9.82 -12.15 -25.28
C PHE A 431 8.62 -13.08 -25.16
#